data_AF-A0A8J5PBX4-F1
#
_entry.id   AF-A0A8J5PBX4-F1
#
_cell.length_a   1.000
_cell.length_b   1.000
_cell.length_c   1.000
_cell.angle_alpha   90.00
_cell.angle_beta   90.00
_cell.angle_gamma   90.00
#
_symmetry.space_group_name_H-M   'P 1'
#
loop_
_entity.id
_entity.type
_entity.pdbx_description
1 polymer ?
#
loop_
_entity_poly.entity_id
_entity_poly.type
_entity_poly.pdbx_seq_one_letter_code
_entity_poly.pdbx_strand_id
1 'polypeptide(L)'
;MHVGFPEYGVAVNPTKTMVNFDMLYDGEPVQKSNHEKGFPYCGTTINCKTLDITKDRDRDANIDVSASLTVDFGRTPGQNFQRKVLNAFKIQSHLMFYDTSHNANRTVLNSLRSTFVETASKMYAYLRCLGKTQQPSSEMILRTIAKVIDVAFLLLTSKSRVMRYPHYICDVRKSQVALNACLAFEKVLAAKQSNYQPVVKWLRNEADRLASGQKYELLQVS
;
A
#
# COMPACT_ATOMS: atom_id res chain seq x y z
N MET A 1 -5.57 16.73 -30.38
CA MET A 1 -5.20 16.47 -28.96
C MET A 1 -4.40 17.63 -28.36
N HIS A 2 -3.27 18.03 -28.95
CA HIS A 2 -2.38 19.02 -28.32
C HIS A 2 -2.81 20.50 -28.41
N VAL A 3 -3.77 20.83 -29.30
CA VAL A 3 -4.31 22.21 -29.41
C VAL A 3 -5.02 22.67 -28.13
N GLY A 4 -5.51 21.74 -27.29
CA GLY A 4 -6.28 22.07 -26.10
C GLY A 4 -7.63 22.70 -26.43
N PHE A 5 -8.06 23.65 -25.60
CA PHE A 5 -9.25 24.48 -25.80
C PHE A 5 -8.87 25.96 -25.62
N PRO A 6 -8.25 26.56 -26.65
CA PRO A 6 -7.73 27.93 -26.57
C PRO A 6 -8.82 28.97 -26.25
N GLU A 7 -10.06 28.75 -26.69
CA GLU A 7 -11.22 29.59 -26.40
C GLU A 7 -11.54 29.68 -24.91
N TYR A 8 -11.07 28.71 -24.11
CA TYR A 8 -11.15 28.71 -22.64
C TYR A 8 -9.79 28.92 -21.97
N GLY A 9 -8.74 29.31 -22.72
CA GLY A 9 -7.39 29.50 -22.20
C GLY A 9 -6.69 28.21 -21.75
N VAL A 10 -7.15 27.04 -22.24
CA VAL A 10 -6.60 25.73 -21.87
C VAL A 10 -5.66 25.24 -22.97
N ALA A 11 -4.40 25.00 -22.61
CA ALA A 11 -3.41 24.38 -23.49
C ALA A 11 -2.97 23.01 -22.93
N VAL A 12 -2.70 22.06 -23.82
CA VAL A 12 -2.10 20.77 -23.43
C VAL A 12 -0.59 20.90 -23.50
N ASN A 13 0.12 20.46 -22.46
CA ASN A 13 1.57 20.40 -22.50
C ASN A 13 2.01 19.15 -23.28
N PRO A 14 2.65 19.27 -24.46
CA PRO A 14 3.06 18.12 -25.26
C PRO A 14 4.06 17.22 -24.54
N THR A 15 4.88 17.77 -23.63
CA THR A 15 5.85 17.00 -22.85
C THR A 15 5.20 16.13 -21.78
N LYS A 16 3.90 16.32 -21.51
CA LYS A 16 3.10 15.47 -20.61
C LYS A 16 2.22 14.49 -21.37
N THR A 17 2.19 14.56 -22.70
CA THR A 17 1.52 13.54 -23.51
C THR A 17 2.38 12.30 -23.55
N MET A 18 1.78 11.16 -23.24
CA MET A 18 2.43 9.87 -23.29
C MET A 18 1.58 8.89 -24.10
N VAL A 19 2.24 8.05 -24.89
CA VAL A 19 1.61 7.01 -25.72
C VAL A 19 2.27 5.66 -25.48
N ASN A 20 1.60 4.56 -25.83
CA ASN A 20 2.15 3.21 -25.78
C ASN A 20 2.49 2.66 -27.19
N PHE A 21 2.39 3.48 -28.23
CA PHE A 21 2.71 3.18 -29.63
C PHE A 21 3.62 4.27 -30.20
N ASP A 22 4.17 4.05 -31.40
CA ASP A 22 5.03 5.04 -32.05
C ASP A 22 4.18 6.16 -32.64
N MET A 23 4.46 7.40 -32.24
CA MET A 23 3.71 8.58 -32.66
C MET A 23 4.65 9.76 -32.81
N LEU A 24 4.44 10.53 -33.88
CA LEU A 24 5.06 11.83 -34.09
C LEU A 24 4.04 12.94 -33.84
N TYR A 25 4.50 14.06 -33.29
CA TYR A 25 3.75 15.29 -33.17
C TYR A 25 4.66 16.45 -33.57
N ASP A 26 4.25 17.23 -34.57
CA ASP A 26 5.07 18.30 -35.17
C ASP A 26 6.49 17.85 -35.60
N GLY A 27 6.59 16.60 -36.10
CA GLY A 27 7.85 16.00 -36.53
C GLY A 27 8.67 15.35 -35.42
N GLU A 28 8.32 15.58 -34.14
CA GLU A 28 9.04 15.07 -32.98
C GLU A 28 8.36 13.83 -32.38
N PRO A 29 9.11 12.83 -31.88
CA PRO A 29 8.53 11.66 -31.25
C PRO A 29 7.86 12.02 -29.92
N VAL A 30 6.61 11.57 -29.74
CA VAL A 30 5.89 11.69 -28.47
C VAL A 30 6.50 10.73 -27.46
N GLN A 31 6.56 11.12 -26.19
CA GLN A 31 7.09 10.27 -25.13
C GLN A 31 6.35 8.94 -25.07
N LYS A 32 7.09 7.83 -25.21
CA LYS A 32 6.54 6.48 -25.11
C LYS A 32 6.58 6.00 -23.66
N SER A 33 5.52 5.37 -23.18
CA SER A 33 5.52 4.74 -21.87
C SER A 33 6.45 3.53 -21.87
N ASN A 34 7.19 3.35 -20.77
CA ASN A 34 7.99 2.14 -20.59
C ASN A 34 7.03 0.98 -20.29
N HIS A 35 6.93 0.01 -21.20
CA HIS A 35 6.05 -1.15 -21.06
C HIS A 35 6.31 -1.98 -19.79
N GLU A 36 7.55 -2.01 -19.28
CA GLU A 36 7.89 -2.70 -18.03
C GLU A 36 7.37 -1.97 -16.79
N LYS A 37 7.35 -0.63 -16.85
CA LYS A 37 6.86 0.22 -15.77
C LYS A 37 5.36 0.46 -15.83
N GLY A 38 4.71 0.18 -16.95
CA GLY A 38 3.29 0.48 -17.19
C GLY A 38 3.03 1.95 -17.52
N PHE A 39 1.79 2.25 -17.91
CA PHE A 39 1.33 3.58 -18.27
C PHE A 39 0.87 4.34 -17.02
N PRO A 40 1.47 5.49 -16.68
CA PRO A 40 1.07 6.27 -15.52
C PRO A 40 -0.21 7.03 -15.79
N TYR A 41 -1.18 6.96 -14.87
CA TYR A 41 -2.44 7.68 -14.97
C TYR A 41 -3.02 7.97 -13.59
N CYS A 42 -3.20 9.25 -13.23
CA CYS A 42 -3.88 9.66 -11.99
C CYS A 42 -3.38 8.98 -10.70
N GLY A 43 -2.06 8.74 -10.57
CA GLY A 43 -1.47 8.07 -9.41
C GLY A 43 -1.56 6.54 -9.43
N THR A 44 -1.96 5.98 -10.56
CA THR A 44 -1.94 4.54 -10.85
C THR A 44 -1.02 4.25 -12.02
N THR A 45 -0.72 2.97 -12.18
CA THR A 45 0.07 2.40 -13.25
C THR A 45 -0.75 1.31 -13.91
N ILE A 46 -0.97 1.43 -15.22
CA ILE A 46 -1.75 0.49 -16.02
C ILE A 46 -0.80 -0.34 -16.87
N ASN A 47 -0.79 -1.66 -16.72
CA ASN A 47 -0.04 -2.52 -17.61
C ASN A 47 -0.69 -2.53 -19.00
N CYS A 48 -0.02 -2.03 -20.04
CA CYS A 48 -0.61 -1.93 -21.37
C CYS A 48 -0.89 -3.28 -22.06
N LYS A 49 -0.41 -4.40 -21.52
CA LYS A 49 -0.65 -5.75 -22.07
C LYS A 49 -1.69 -6.53 -21.27
N THR A 50 -1.56 -6.54 -19.95
CA THR A 50 -2.47 -7.31 -19.06
C THR A 50 -3.65 -6.49 -18.56
N LEU A 51 -3.59 -5.16 -18.71
CA LEU A 51 -4.53 -4.18 -18.14
C LEU A 51 -4.59 -4.15 -16.61
N ASP A 52 -3.71 -4.90 -15.94
CA ASP A 52 -3.54 -4.83 -14.49
C ASP A 52 -3.28 -3.38 -14.03
N ILE A 53 -3.98 -2.98 -12.97
CA ILE A 53 -3.89 -1.66 -12.36
C ILE A 53 -3.17 -1.78 -11.02
N THR A 54 -2.09 -1.02 -10.87
CA THR A 54 -1.34 -0.91 -9.61
C THR A 54 -1.21 0.55 -9.20
N LYS A 55 -0.84 0.81 -7.94
CA LYS A 55 -0.51 2.16 -7.50
C LYS A 55 0.82 2.59 -8.12
N ASP A 56 0.89 3.81 -8.65
CA ASP A 56 2.14 4.42 -9.09
C ASP A 56 2.99 4.80 -7.87
N ARG A 57 4.02 3.99 -7.63
CA ARG A 57 4.95 4.17 -6.51
C ARG A 57 6.26 4.83 -6.91
N ASP A 58 6.57 4.86 -8.20
CA ASP A 58 7.76 5.52 -8.74
C ASP A 58 7.67 7.03 -8.53
N ARG A 59 6.45 7.58 -8.58
CA ARG A 59 6.18 8.98 -8.24
C ARG A 59 6.66 9.37 -6.84
N ASP A 60 6.55 8.46 -5.88
CA ASP A 60 6.87 8.73 -4.47
C ASP A 60 8.29 8.27 -4.08
N ALA A 61 9.05 7.64 -4.99
CA ALA A 61 10.32 6.98 -4.68
C ALA A 61 11.40 7.92 -4.11
N ASN A 62 11.35 9.21 -4.48
CA ASN A 62 12.29 10.23 -4.02
C ASN A 62 11.75 11.10 -2.87
N ILE A 63 10.51 10.85 -2.41
CA ILE A 63 9.91 11.60 -1.31
C ILE A 63 10.27 10.91 0.00
N ASP A 64 10.92 11.63 0.92
CA ASP A 64 11.12 11.11 2.28
C ASP A 64 9.75 10.80 2.90
N VAL A 65 9.59 9.55 3.36
CA VAL A 65 8.37 9.07 4.02
C VAL A 65 7.96 10.02 5.15
N SER A 66 8.92 10.64 5.85
CA SER A 66 8.67 11.61 6.92
C SER A 66 7.85 12.83 6.46
N ALA A 67 8.07 13.30 5.23
CA ALA A 67 7.34 14.44 4.64
C ALA A 67 5.87 14.13 4.33
N SER A 68 5.50 12.83 4.32
CA SER A 68 4.12 12.38 4.09
C SER A 68 3.35 12.07 5.39
N LEU A 69 3.95 12.35 6.56
CA LEU A 69 3.39 12.02 7.88
C LEU A 69 2.87 13.24 8.62
N THR A 70 1.71 13.07 9.26
CA THR A 70 1.24 13.97 10.32
C THR A 70 1.40 13.26 11.66
N VAL A 71 2.36 13.73 12.47
CA VAL A 71 2.64 13.18 13.82
C VAL A 71 1.75 13.84 14.85
N ASP A 72 1.18 13.04 15.76
CA ASP A 72 0.28 13.51 16.83
C ASP A 72 0.95 13.27 18.19
N PHE A 73 1.24 14.38 18.90
CA PHE A 73 1.89 14.40 20.21
C PHE A 73 0.90 14.54 21.38
N GLY A 74 -0.36 14.17 21.18
CA GLY A 74 -1.42 14.22 22.19
C GLY A 74 -1.22 13.28 23.38
N ARG A 75 -2.15 13.35 24.35
CA ARG A 75 -2.08 12.64 25.64
C ARG A 75 -2.28 11.12 25.57
N THR A 76 -2.68 10.58 24.42
CA THR A 76 -2.95 9.13 24.21
C THR A 76 -2.06 8.54 23.10
N PRO A 77 -0.71 8.51 23.31
CA PRO A 77 0.24 8.18 22.25
C PRO A 77 0.02 6.79 21.63
N GLY A 78 -0.35 5.78 22.43
CA GLY A 78 -0.67 4.45 21.92
C GLY A 78 -1.89 4.42 20.99
N GLN A 79 -3.00 5.06 21.38
CA GLN A 79 -4.22 5.11 20.55
C GLN A 79 -3.97 5.90 19.26
N ASN A 80 -3.25 7.02 19.37
CA ASN A 80 -2.85 7.82 18.22
C ASN A 80 -1.96 7.03 17.26
N PHE A 81 -0.96 6.33 17.79
CA PHE A 81 -0.13 5.42 17.02
C PHE A 81 -0.97 4.39 16.24
N GLN A 82 -1.82 3.62 16.92
CA GLN A 82 -2.64 2.60 16.27
C GLN A 82 -3.53 3.20 15.18
N ARG A 83 -4.22 4.31 15.48
CA ARG A 83 -5.06 5.03 14.52
C ARG A 83 -4.28 5.48 13.28
N LYS A 84 -3.07 6.01 13.47
CA LYS A 84 -2.23 6.51 12.37
C LYS A 84 -1.75 5.37 11.47
N VAL A 85 -1.34 4.24 12.04
CA VAL A 85 -0.95 3.05 11.26
C VAL A 85 -2.15 2.49 10.47
N LEU A 86 -3.31 2.37 11.11
CA LEU A 86 -4.54 1.91 10.43
C LEU A 86 -4.95 2.83 9.28
N ASN A 87 -4.87 4.15 9.49
CA ASN A 87 -5.21 5.13 8.46
C ASN A 87 -4.21 5.14 7.31
N ALA A 88 -2.91 4.90 7.58
CA ALA A 88 -1.90 4.79 6.53
C ALA A 88 -2.24 3.67 5.53
N PHE A 89 -2.65 2.50 6.02
CA PHE A 89 -3.11 1.40 5.17
C PHE A 89 -4.37 1.79 4.39
N LYS A 90 -5.39 2.34 5.06
CA LYS A 90 -6.69 2.67 4.44
C LYS A 90 -6.55 3.68 3.30
N ILE A 91 -5.79 4.76 3.50
CA ILE A 91 -5.62 5.83 2.51
C ILE A 91 -4.97 5.31 1.22
N GLN A 92 -4.06 4.35 1.34
CA GLN A 92 -3.33 3.78 0.21
C GLN A 92 -4.05 2.60 -0.44
N SER A 93 -5.14 2.11 0.17
CA SER A 93 -5.85 0.89 -0.24
C SER A 93 -7.09 1.17 -1.09
N HIS A 94 -6.87 1.76 -2.27
CA HIS A 94 -7.97 1.93 -3.22
C HIS A 94 -8.50 0.57 -3.71
N LEU A 95 -9.82 0.44 -3.87
CA LEU A 95 -10.48 -0.82 -4.22
C LEU A 95 -9.96 -1.43 -5.53
N MET A 96 -9.66 -0.57 -6.52
CA MET A 96 -9.25 -0.98 -7.87
C MET A 96 -7.98 -1.85 -7.89
N PHE A 97 -7.12 -1.75 -6.88
CA PHE A 97 -5.88 -2.53 -6.80
C PHE A 97 -6.09 -3.96 -6.30
N TYR A 98 -7.28 -4.26 -5.80
CA TYR A 98 -7.63 -5.53 -5.16
C TYR A 98 -8.80 -6.23 -5.83
N ASP A 99 -9.31 -5.66 -6.92
CA ASP A 99 -10.38 -6.26 -7.70
C ASP A 99 -9.81 -7.41 -8.55
N THR A 100 -10.10 -8.65 -8.14
CA THR A 100 -9.68 -9.88 -8.81
C THR A 100 -10.49 -10.17 -10.08
N SER A 101 -11.56 -9.42 -10.36
CA SER A 101 -12.24 -9.48 -11.67
C SER A 101 -11.45 -8.75 -12.76
N HIS A 102 -10.67 -7.73 -12.36
CA HIS A 102 -9.93 -6.87 -13.26
C HIS A 102 -8.43 -7.17 -13.25
N ASN A 103 -7.87 -7.50 -12.08
CA ASN A 103 -6.45 -7.74 -11.89
C ASN A 103 -6.18 -9.23 -11.69
N ALA A 104 -5.06 -9.70 -12.22
CA ALA A 104 -4.56 -11.02 -11.89
C ALA A 104 -4.32 -11.18 -10.38
N ASN A 105 -4.57 -12.37 -9.83
CA ASN A 105 -4.35 -12.65 -8.41
C ASN A 105 -2.92 -12.31 -7.95
N ARG A 106 -1.92 -12.56 -8.79
CA ARG A 106 -0.52 -12.16 -8.52
C ARG A 106 -0.39 -10.65 -8.34
N THR A 107 -1.05 -9.86 -9.18
CA THR A 107 -1.04 -8.39 -9.15
C THR A 107 -1.72 -7.89 -7.87
N VAL A 108 -2.87 -8.45 -7.51
CA VAL A 108 -3.58 -8.12 -6.26
C VAL A 108 -2.69 -8.39 -5.02
N LEU A 109 -2.04 -9.55 -4.95
CA LEU A 109 -1.15 -9.88 -3.84
C LEU A 109 0.10 -9.00 -3.80
N ASN A 110 0.67 -8.66 -4.96
CA ASN A 110 1.80 -7.72 -5.04
C ASN A 110 1.41 -6.30 -4.59
N SER A 111 0.23 -5.82 -5.01
CA SER A 111 -0.34 -4.55 -4.57
C SER A 111 -0.53 -4.54 -3.07
N LEU A 112 -1.07 -5.63 -2.50
CA LEU A 112 -1.27 -5.77 -1.06
C LEU A 112 0.04 -5.76 -0.28
N ARG A 113 1.03 -6.55 -0.70
CA ARG A 113 2.36 -6.58 -0.09
C ARG A 113 3.01 -5.20 -0.12
N SER A 114 2.93 -4.50 -1.24
CA SER A 114 3.53 -3.18 -1.41
C SER A 114 2.85 -2.13 -0.52
N THR A 115 1.53 -2.17 -0.40
CA THR A 115 0.78 -1.32 0.54
C THR A 115 1.14 -1.60 2.00
N PHE A 116 1.36 -2.86 2.38
CA PHE A 116 1.85 -3.18 3.72
C PHE A 116 3.28 -2.70 3.97
N VAL A 117 4.17 -2.75 2.97
CA VAL A 117 5.53 -2.18 3.10
C VAL A 117 5.48 -0.67 3.31
N GLU A 118 4.63 0.04 2.57
CA GLU A 118 4.40 1.48 2.78
C GLU A 118 3.83 1.77 4.17
N THR A 119 2.85 0.98 4.60
CA THR A 119 2.24 1.10 5.94
C THR A 119 3.27 0.88 7.04
N ALA A 120 4.11 -0.16 6.92
CA ALA A 120 5.16 -0.47 7.87
C ALA A 120 6.26 0.62 7.90
N SER A 121 6.62 1.15 6.72
CA SER A 121 7.58 2.26 6.60
C SER A 121 7.06 3.53 7.27
N LYS A 122 5.78 3.87 7.06
CA LYS A 122 5.09 4.98 7.72
C LYS A 122 4.95 4.77 9.23
N MET A 123 4.64 3.55 9.67
CA MET A 123 4.62 3.20 11.09
C MET A 123 5.98 3.44 11.73
N TYR A 124 7.06 2.94 11.10
CA TYR A 124 8.41 3.11 11.62
C TYR A 124 8.84 4.58 11.67
N ALA A 125 8.59 5.34 10.60
CA ALA A 125 8.87 6.78 10.59
C ALA A 125 8.06 7.52 11.66
N TYR A 126 6.79 7.17 11.90
CA TYR A 126 5.99 7.72 13.00
C TYR A 126 6.63 7.42 14.38
N LEU A 127 7.04 6.16 14.62
CA LEU A 127 7.70 5.75 15.86
C LEU A 127 8.98 6.57 16.14
N ARG A 128 9.75 6.87 15.09
CA ARG A 128 10.98 7.68 15.21
C ARG A 128 10.72 9.14 15.58
N CYS A 129 9.54 9.66 15.29
CA CYS A 129 9.18 11.02 15.67
C CYS A 129 8.71 11.14 17.12
N LEU A 130 8.38 10.03 17.80
CA LEU A 130 7.94 10.04 19.19
C LEU A 130 9.12 10.12 20.17
N GLY A 131 8.93 10.87 21.25
CA GLY A 131 9.88 10.88 22.37
C GLY A 131 9.99 9.51 23.05
N LYS A 132 11.13 9.21 23.70
CA LYS A 132 11.40 7.89 24.31
C LYS A 132 10.30 7.40 25.25
N THR A 133 9.71 8.29 26.04
CA THR A 133 8.63 7.99 26.99
C THR A 133 7.26 7.79 26.32
N GLN A 134 7.11 8.19 25.06
CA GLN A 134 5.89 8.07 24.26
C GLN A 134 5.93 6.89 23.28
N GLN A 135 7.06 6.20 23.17
CA GLN A 135 7.18 5.06 22.27
C GLN A 135 6.31 3.89 22.77
N PRO A 136 5.49 3.29 21.89
CA PRO A 136 4.66 2.15 22.26
C PRO A 136 5.52 0.92 22.60
N SER A 137 5.04 0.10 23.52
CA SER A 137 5.64 -1.19 23.84
C SER A 137 5.61 -2.14 22.63
N SER A 138 6.48 -3.16 22.64
CA SER A 138 6.47 -4.22 21.62
C SER A 138 5.09 -4.89 21.51
N GLU A 139 4.40 -5.06 22.64
CA GLU A 139 3.05 -5.61 22.68
C GLU A 139 2.04 -4.70 21.95
N MET A 140 2.10 -3.38 22.17
CA MET A 140 1.22 -2.44 21.50
C MET A 140 1.48 -2.38 19.99
N ILE A 141 2.74 -2.53 19.57
CA ILE A 141 3.11 -2.65 18.15
C ILE A 141 2.51 -3.92 17.56
N LEU A 142 2.65 -5.08 18.21
CA LEU A 142 2.09 -6.34 17.76
C LEU A 142 0.55 -6.30 17.67
N ARG A 143 -0.12 -5.79 18.70
CA ARG A 143 -1.58 -5.59 18.68
C ARG A 143 -2.01 -4.68 17.53
N THR A 144 -1.23 -3.64 17.23
CA THR A 144 -1.49 -2.73 16.11
C THR A 144 -1.34 -3.44 14.77
N ILE A 145 -0.29 -4.25 14.57
CA ILE A 145 -0.09 -5.03 13.34
C ILE A 145 -1.22 -6.05 13.14
N ALA A 146 -1.61 -6.77 14.20
CA ALA A 146 -2.75 -7.69 14.15
C ALA A 146 -4.04 -6.96 13.72
N LYS A 147 -4.28 -5.78 14.30
CA LYS A 147 -5.45 -4.97 13.97
C LYS A 147 -5.41 -4.47 12.53
N VAL A 148 -4.22 -4.13 12.01
CA VAL A 148 -4.03 -3.78 10.60
C VAL A 148 -4.39 -4.95 9.70
N ILE A 149 -3.98 -6.18 10.03
CA ILE A 149 -4.34 -7.39 9.27
C ILE A 149 -5.86 -7.59 9.24
N ASP A 150 -6.53 -7.48 10.39
CA ASP A 150 -7.99 -7.64 10.47
C ASP A 150 -8.72 -6.55 9.69
N VAL A 151 -8.33 -5.29 9.89
CA VAL A 151 -8.93 -4.16 9.19
C VAL A 151 -8.65 -4.24 7.70
N ALA A 152 -7.47 -4.68 7.27
CA ALA A 152 -7.16 -4.89 5.87
C ALA A 152 -8.08 -5.95 5.27
N PHE A 153 -8.17 -7.13 5.88
CA PHE A 153 -9.06 -8.18 5.38
C PHE A 153 -10.51 -7.72 5.28
N LEU A 154 -11.05 -7.10 6.34
CA LEU A 154 -12.41 -6.56 6.34
C LEU A 154 -12.58 -5.46 5.28
N LEU A 155 -11.62 -4.56 5.14
CA LEU A 155 -11.68 -3.49 4.15
C LEU A 155 -11.77 -4.06 2.74
N LEU A 156 -11.04 -5.14 2.45
CA LEU A 156 -10.95 -5.74 1.13
C LEU A 156 -12.14 -6.64 0.78
N THR A 157 -12.72 -7.34 1.76
CA THR A 157 -13.71 -8.41 1.51
C THR A 157 -15.09 -8.17 2.11
N SER A 158 -15.34 -7.03 2.76
CA SER A 158 -16.62 -6.82 3.45
C SER A 158 -17.83 -6.88 2.52
N LYS A 159 -18.93 -7.45 3.02
CA LYS A 159 -20.24 -7.41 2.35
C LYS A 159 -20.71 -6.00 2.04
N SER A 160 -20.39 -5.03 2.92
CA SER A 160 -20.72 -3.61 2.69
C SER A 160 -20.03 -3.03 1.46
N ARG A 161 -18.81 -3.49 1.15
CA ARG A 161 -18.10 -3.09 -0.05
C ARG A 161 -18.75 -3.68 -1.29
N VAL A 162 -19.09 -4.97 -1.27
CA VAL A 162 -19.79 -5.64 -2.39
C VAL A 162 -21.16 -5.00 -2.64
N MET A 163 -21.90 -4.64 -1.59
CA MET A 163 -23.17 -3.93 -1.73
C MET A 163 -23.02 -2.56 -2.41
N ARG A 164 -21.94 -1.83 -2.10
CA ARG A 164 -21.66 -0.52 -2.69
C ARG A 164 -21.08 -0.63 -4.11
N TYR A 165 -20.40 -1.72 -4.42
CA TYR A 165 -19.73 -1.97 -5.69
C TYR A 165 -20.07 -3.40 -6.17
N PRO A 166 -21.24 -3.62 -6.80
CA PRO A 166 -21.73 -4.97 -7.12
C PRO A 166 -20.82 -5.80 -8.05
N HIS A 167 -20.00 -5.14 -8.86
CA HIS A 167 -19.05 -5.79 -9.78
C HIS A 167 -17.66 -6.05 -9.17
N TYR A 168 -17.40 -5.55 -7.96
CA TYR A 168 -16.13 -5.76 -7.29
C TYR A 168 -16.01 -7.18 -6.76
N ILE A 169 -14.96 -7.88 -7.17
CA ILE A 169 -14.64 -9.22 -6.67
C ILE A 169 -13.27 -9.15 -5.99
N CYS A 170 -13.12 -9.75 -4.82
CA CYS A 170 -11.83 -9.85 -4.15
C CYS A 170 -11.67 -11.25 -3.56
N ASP A 171 -11.11 -12.17 -4.35
CA ASP A 171 -10.80 -13.53 -3.92
C ASP A 171 -9.45 -13.60 -3.21
N VAL A 172 -9.39 -13.03 -2.01
CA VAL A 172 -8.21 -13.06 -1.14
C VAL A 172 -8.58 -13.64 0.21
N ARG A 173 -7.83 -14.64 0.66
CA ARG A 173 -8.02 -15.29 1.96
C ARG A 173 -7.36 -14.49 3.08
N LYS A 174 -7.91 -14.56 4.29
CA LYS A 174 -7.33 -13.89 5.47
C LYS A 174 -5.88 -14.32 5.74
N SER A 175 -5.54 -15.59 5.50
CA SER A 175 -4.16 -16.09 5.61
C SER A 175 -3.21 -15.44 4.60
N GLN A 176 -3.65 -15.18 3.37
CA GLN A 176 -2.85 -14.48 2.37
C GLN A 176 -2.63 -13.01 2.79
N VAL A 177 -3.66 -12.35 3.33
CA VAL A 177 -3.52 -10.98 3.86
C VAL A 177 -2.51 -10.96 5.02
N ALA A 178 -2.68 -11.86 5.99
CA ALA A 178 -1.82 -11.96 7.15
C ALA A 178 -0.36 -12.28 6.78
N LEU A 179 -0.14 -13.22 5.85
CA LEU A 179 1.21 -13.58 5.40
C LEU A 179 1.90 -12.39 4.71
N ASN A 180 1.21 -11.71 3.80
CA ASN A 180 1.76 -10.54 3.13
C ASN A 180 2.05 -9.39 4.10
N ALA A 181 1.22 -9.19 5.12
CA ALA A 181 1.49 -8.24 6.18
C ALA A 181 2.73 -8.64 6.99
N CYS A 182 2.82 -9.89 7.47
CA CYS A 182 3.95 -10.35 8.27
C CYS A 182 5.27 -10.19 7.52
N LEU A 183 5.33 -10.63 6.25
CA LEU A 183 6.51 -10.49 5.40
C LEU A 183 6.87 -9.02 5.12
N ALA A 184 5.89 -8.14 4.97
CA ALA A 184 6.13 -6.73 4.71
C ALA A 184 6.63 -5.97 5.94
N PHE A 185 6.01 -6.20 7.10
CA PHE A 185 6.42 -5.60 8.37
C PHE A 185 7.78 -6.14 8.83
N GLU A 186 8.04 -7.44 8.63
CA GLU A 186 9.34 -8.05 8.90
C GLU A 186 10.43 -7.38 8.06
N LYS A 187 10.21 -7.24 6.74
CA LYS A 187 11.18 -6.61 5.84
C LYS A 187 11.60 -5.21 6.30
N VAL A 188 10.66 -4.41 6.82
CA VAL A 188 10.93 -3.04 7.29
C VAL A 188 11.62 -3.05 8.66
N LEU A 189 11.15 -3.88 9.60
CA LEU A 189 11.63 -3.87 10.99
C LEU A 189 12.93 -4.66 11.19
N ALA A 190 13.20 -5.69 10.38
CA ALA A 190 14.41 -6.52 10.47
C ALA A 190 15.68 -5.69 10.25
N ALA A 191 15.64 -4.70 9.35
CA ALA A 191 16.74 -3.75 9.15
C ALA A 191 17.04 -2.88 10.39
N LYS A 192 16.17 -2.93 11.42
CA LYS A 192 16.20 -2.13 12.65
C LYS A 192 16.06 -3.01 13.90
N GLN A 193 16.46 -4.27 13.79
CA GLN A 193 16.16 -5.33 14.75
C GLN A 193 16.54 -4.99 16.21
N SER A 194 17.58 -4.19 16.45
CA SER A 194 18.06 -3.84 17.80
C SER A 194 16.98 -3.28 18.73
N ASN A 195 15.99 -2.57 18.18
CA ASN A 195 14.90 -1.97 18.96
C ASN A 195 13.56 -2.75 18.85
N TYR A 196 13.48 -3.75 17.97
CA TYR A 196 12.23 -4.44 17.63
C TYR A 196 12.36 -5.96 17.60
N GLN A 197 13.40 -6.53 18.23
CA GLN A 197 13.65 -7.98 18.25
C GLN A 197 12.41 -8.82 18.57
N PRO A 198 11.63 -8.52 19.63
CA PRO A 198 10.44 -9.32 19.96
C PRO A 198 9.40 -9.30 18.84
N VAL A 199 9.22 -8.14 18.19
CA VAL A 199 8.27 -7.95 17.10
C VAL A 199 8.72 -8.71 15.86
N VAL A 200 10.00 -8.59 15.47
CA VAL A 200 10.57 -9.29 14.31
C VAL A 200 10.50 -10.81 14.49
N LYS A 201 10.83 -11.32 15.69
CA LYS A 201 10.73 -12.76 16.00
C LYS A 201 9.30 -13.27 15.84
N TRP A 202 8.32 -12.54 16.37
CA TRP A 202 6.92 -12.92 16.21
C TRP A 202 6.47 -12.92 14.75
N LEU A 203 6.85 -11.89 13.98
CA LEU A 203 6.50 -11.77 12.56
C LEU A 203 7.05 -12.91 11.71
N ARG A 204 8.29 -13.35 11.97
CA ARG A 204 8.90 -14.50 11.28
C ARG A 204 8.16 -15.79 11.60
N ASN A 205 7.95 -16.07 12.88
CA ASN A 205 7.23 -17.27 13.31
C ASN A 205 5.82 -17.34 12.71
N GLU A 206 5.09 -16.22 12.72
CA GLU A 206 3.75 -16.15 12.15
C GLU A 206 3.76 -16.30 10.62
N ALA A 207 4.75 -15.71 9.94
CA ALA A 207 4.91 -15.89 8.49
C ALA A 207 5.19 -17.36 8.12
N ASP A 208 6.09 -18.04 8.83
CA ASP A 208 6.41 -19.46 8.60
C ASP A 208 5.19 -20.35 8.84
N ARG A 209 4.43 -20.05 9.92
CA ARG A 209 3.19 -20.74 10.27
C ARG A 209 2.11 -20.58 9.20
N LEU A 210 1.94 -19.38 8.67
CA LEU A 210 0.97 -19.11 7.59
C LEU A 210 1.42 -19.71 6.25
N ALA A 211 2.73 -19.73 5.98
CA ALA A 211 3.30 -20.35 4.78
C ALA A 211 3.12 -21.88 4.76
N SER A 212 3.07 -22.53 5.92
CA SER A 212 2.78 -23.96 6.03
C SER A 212 1.29 -24.32 5.87
N GLY A 213 0.44 -23.33 5.56
CA GLY A 213 -0.98 -23.53 5.24
C GLY A 213 -1.92 -23.44 6.45
N GLN A 214 -1.40 -23.08 7.63
CA GLN A 214 -2.25 -22.88 8.81
C GLN A 214 -3.16 -21.65 8.66
N LYS A 215 -4.31 -21.69 9.35
CA LYS A 215 -5.24 -20.56 9.40
C LYS A 215 -4.65 -19.42 10.24
N TYR A 216 -4.95 -18.19 9.84
CA TYR A 216 -4.63 -17.02 10.67
C TYR A 216 -5.51 -17.01 11.92
N GLU A 217 -4.90 -16.94 13.09
CA GLU A 217 -5.56 -16.84 14.38
C GLU A 217 -5.31 -15.46 14.97
N LEU A 218 -6.30 -14.93 15.70
CA LEU A 218 -6.14 -13.64 16.37
C LEU A 218 -5.05 -13.77 17.43
N LEU A 219 -4.21 -12.74 17.53
CA LEU A 219 -3.24 -12.58 18.62
C LEU A 219 -3.98 -12.66 19.97
N GLN A 220 -3.95 -13.84 20.60
CA GLN A 220 -4.30 -14.01 22.00
C GLN A 220 -3.10 -13.56 22.80
N VAL A 221 -3.11 -12.29 23.18
CA VAL A 221 -2.09 -11.76 24.08
C VAL A 221 -2.59 -12.01 25.49
N SER A 222 -1.90 -12.92 26.19
CA SER A 222 -1.99 -13.17 27.63
C SER A 222 -1.64 -11.94 28.44
#